data_AF-A0AAV4H8K2-F1
#
_entry.id   AF-A0AAV4H8K2-F1
#
_cell.length_a   1.000
_cell.length_b   1.000
_cell.length_c   1.000
_cell.angle_alpha   90.00
_cell.angle_beta   90.00
_cell.angle_gamma   90.00
#
_symmetry.space_group_name_H-M   'P 1'
#
loop_
_entity.id
_entity.type
_entity.pdbx_description
1 polymer ?
#
loop_
_entity_poly.entity_id
_entity_poly.type
_entity_poly.pdbx_seq_one_letter_code
_entity_poly.pdbx_strand_id
1 'polypeptide(L)'
;MMRWREMLMDYGQMYGEGASKTRSTRSGSSFFSVDGDLMAKRNADMELRRILEVHFRPLFQRFVYGGEKIACHDLRRVLRDPEYRNLLPMDKVHELIDVTDFNIGRSIKYDEFVRIIMGRASDDVYSDLGSSEEDSKQTSRLAKVYSVVCRNTAQQNLLEEKAEHYRCLPPPFFVVLVTLVQIVLYFWHAADAEGASVGALDGFPSNSSNNALMYLPTRRREAWRFLSYSLLHQGFLDLAFNVLIQVVLGVPLEMTYSWWRVAIVYTIGVIMGSIGQSVSDYNVGLVGGAGGAYALLGGHVIAVFQNRKMLNTDETEGRKMHLLCSVLVRFIVIFVIMALQVALAVYKRWFMDDIGVKIGIAAHVGGFFAGLTLGPAFLKDPKLLPWQLGASGILDFFLVLAVVGAAVIFNIVYDGFPDEDFTSLSDFLN
;
A
#
# COMPACT_ATOMS: atom_id res chain seq x y z
N MET A 1 -6.83 -34.23 -52.68
CA MET A 1 -7.34 -33.11 -51.85
C MET A 1 -8.66 -33.55 -51.22
N MET A 2 -8.59 -34.27 -50.09
CA MET A 2 -9.78 -34.57 -49.28
C MET A 2 -10.15 -33.31 -48.49
N ARG A 3 -11.44 -33.00 -48.43
CA ARG A 3 -12.00 -31.79 -47.82
C ARG A 3 -11.99 -31.93 -46.29
N TRP A 4 -11.32 -31.01 -45.61
CA TRP A 4 -11.29 -30.74 -44.17
C TRP A 4 -12.61 -30.88 -43.39
N ARG A 5 -13.75 -30.85 -44.10
CA ARG A 5 -15.09 -30.99 -43.56
C ARG A 5 -15.44 -32.42 -43.11
N GLU A 6 -14.80 -33.44 -43.69
CA GLU A 6 -15.04 -34.85 -43.32
C GLU A 6 -14.29 -35.22 -42.02
N MET A 7 -13.13 -34.60 -41.76
CA MET A 7 -12.31 -34.88 -40.58
C MET A 7 -12.92 -34.35 -39.27
N LEU A 8 -13.74 -33.29 -39.34
CA LEU A 8 -14.42 -32.71 -38.17
C LEU A 8 -15.72 -33.42 -37.79
N MET A 9 -16.35 -34.13 -38.73
CA MET A 9 -17.58 -34.88 -38.46
C MET A 9 -17.28 -36.20 -37.72
N ASP A 10 -16.12 -36.80 -37.97
CA ASP A 10 -15.67 -38.04 -37.29
C ASP A 10 -15.40 -37.81 -35.79
N TYR A 11 -14.92 -36.61 -35.42
CA TYR A 11 -14.69 -36.22 -34.03
C TYR A 11 -15.97 -36.13 -33.19
N GLY A 12 -17.11 -35.80 -33.82
CA GLY A 12 -18.40 -35.70 -33.14
C GLY A 12 -19.02 -37.06 -32.79
N GLN A 13 -18.69 -38.11 -33.56
CA GLN A 13 -19.21 -39.46 -33.31
C GLN A 13 -18.44 -40.18 -32.18
N MET A 14 -17.15 -39.89 -31.96
CA MET A 14 -16.35 -40.54 -30.90
C MET A 14 -16.78 -40.18 -29.47
N TYR A 15 -17.45 -39.05 -29.25
CA TYR A 15 -17.91 -38.62 -27.92
C TYR A 15 -19.40 -38.91 -27.65
N GLY A 16 -20.14 -39.46 -28.63
CA GLY A 16 -21.60 -39.66 -28.55
C GLY A 16 -22.07 -41.00 -27.97
N GLU A 17 -21.25 -42.06 -27.98
CA GLU A 17 -21.65 -43.40 -27.55
C GLU A 17 -21.01 -43.81 -26.21
N GLY A 18 -21.32 -43.04 -25.16
CA GLY A 18 -20.88 -43.32 -23.79
C GLY A 18 -21.95 -43.90 -22.86
N ALA A 19 -23.06 -44.42 -23.40
CA ALA A 19 -24.16 -44.94 -22.59
C ALA A 19 -24.78 -46.22 -23.17
N SER A 20 -24.15 -47.40 -22.94
CA SER A 20 -24.83 -48.69 -22.74
C SER A 20 -23.86 -49.90 -22.77
N LYS A 21 -23.88 -50.66 -21.67
CA LYS A 21 -23.44 -52.07 -21.44
C LYS A 21 -23.03 -52.90 -22.68
N THR A 22 -21.87 -53.56 -22.66
CA THR A 22 -21.64 -54.98 -22.25
C THR A 22 -20.22 -55.49 -22.62
N ARG A 23 -19.79 -56.45 -21.83
CA ARG A 23 -18.56 -57.28 -21.79
C ARG A 23 -18.32 -58.10 -23.08
N SER A 24 -17.13 -58.06 -23.69
CA SER A 24 -16.45 -59.24 -24.31
C SER A 24 -15.05 -58.93 -24.90
N THR A 25 -14.05 -59.65 -24.39
CA THR A 25 -12.85 -60.22 -25.06
C THR A 25 -12.01 -59.44 -26.09
N ARG A 26 -10.76 -59.14 -25.67
CA ARG A 26 -9.46 -59.22 -26.40
C ARG A 26 -9.51 -59.53 -27.90
N SER A 27 -9.01 -58.60 -28.72
CA SER A 27 -8.03 -58.85 -29.80
C SER A 27 -7.59 -57.53 -30.48
N GLY A 28 -6.28 -57.33 -30.65
CA GLY A 28 -5.70 -56.39 -31.62
C GLY A 28 -5.39 -54.98 -31.14
N SER A 29 -4.29 -54.80 -30.41
CA SER A 29 -3.74 -53.47 -30.13
C SER A 29 -3.15 -52.88 -31.42
N SER A 30 -3.88 -51.96 -32.07
CA SER A 30 -3.25 -50.96 -32.93
C SER A 30 -2.56 -49.95 -32.01
N PHE A 31 -1.29 -49.71 -32.30
CA PHE A 31 -0.40 -48.81 -31.59
C PHE A 31 -0.85 -47.36 -31.88
N PHE A 32 -1.84 -46.85 -31.15
CA PHE A 32 -2.18 -45.43 -31.15
C PHE A 32 -1.11 -44.69 -30.35
N SER A 33 -0.27 -43.94 -31.06
CA SER A 33 0.79 -43.12 -30.47
C SER A 33 0.17 -41.91 -29.78
N VAL A 34 0.07 -41.97 -28.45
CA VAL A 34 -0.33 -40.85 -27.58
C VAL A 34 0.50 -39.59 -27.90
N ASP A 35 1.75 -39.75 -28.33
CA ASP A 35 2.62 -38.64 -28.73
C ASP A 35 2.16 -37.95 -30.03
N GLY A 36 1.56 -38.69 -30.96
CA GLY A 36 1.02 -38.14 -32.20
C GLY A 36 -0.17 -37.21 -31.95
N ASP A 37 -1.08 -37.64 -31.07
CA ASP A 37 -2.27 -36.86 -30.71
C ASP A 37 -1.91 -35.61 -29.89
N LEU A 38 -0.90 -35.71 -29.02
CA LEU A 38 -0.38 -34.57 -28.26
C LEU A 38 0.25 -33.51 -29.17
N MET A 39 1.05 -33.92 -30.16
CA MET A 39 1.67 -33.00 -31.12
C MET A 39 0.65 -32.35 -32.05
N ALA A 40 -0.37 -33.10 -32.49
CA ALA A 40 -1.47 -32.56 -33.28
C ALA A 40 -2.26 -31.50 -32.51
N LYS A 41 -2.56 -31.77 -31.23
CA LYS A 41 -3.21 -30.82 -30.32
C LYS A 41 -2.39 -29.55 -30.12
N ARG A 42 -1.08 -29.69 -29.89
CA ARG A 42 -0.16 -28.55 -29.72
C ARG A 42 -0.11 -27.65 -30.96
N ASN A 43 -0.11 -28.24 -32.15
CA ASN A 43 -0.08 -27.48 -33.40
C ASN A 43 -1.40 -26.73 -33.64
N ALA A 44 -2.54 -27.34 -33.31
CA ALA A 44 -3.85 -26.68 -33.39
C ALA A 44 -3.95 -25.50 -32.41
N ASP A 45 -3.45 -25.66 -31.18
CA ASP A 45 -3.41 -24.61 -30.17
C ASP A 45 -2.53 -23.42 -30.61
N MET A 46 -1.38 -23.69 -31.25
CA MET A 46 -0.52 -22.63 -31.79
C MET A 46 -1.19 -21.87 -32.94
N GLU A 47 -1.87 -22.56 -33.86
CA GLU A 47 -2.55 -21.89 -34.97
C GLU A 47 -3.73 -21.05 -34.47
N LEU A 48 -4.50 -21.57 -33.51
CA LEU A 48 -5.58 -20.80 -32.89
C LEU A 48 -5.05 -19.53 -32.23
N ARG A 49 -3.94 -19.60 -31.49
CA ARG A 49 -3.29 -18.40 -30.92
C ARG A 49 -2.86 -17.40 -31.98
N ARG A 50 -2.31 -17.87 -33.10
CA ARG A 50 -1.94 -17.01 -34.23
C ARG A 50 -3.15 -16.26 -34.78
N ILE A 51 -4.28 -16.94 -34.90
CA ILE A 51 -5.56 -16.35 -35.32
C ILE A 51 -6.02 -15.28 -34.30
N LEU A 52 -5.94 -15.57 -33.00
CA LEU A 52 -6.30 -14.62 -31.95
C LEU A 52 -5.42 -13.37 -31.96
N GLU A 53 -4.11 -13.51 -32.15
CA GLU A 53 -3.17 -12.38 -32.19
C GLU A 53 -3.39 -11.49 -33.42
N VAL A 54 -3.61 -12.10 -34.59
CA VAL A 54 -3.74 -11.35 -35.84
C VAL A 54 -5.12 -10.69 -35.97
N HIS A 55 -6.19 -11.39 -35.61
CA HIS A 55 -7.56 -10.94 -35.89
C HIS A 55 -8.26 -10.28 -34.70
N PHE A 56 -7.95 -10.69 -33.46
CA PHE A 56 -8.67 -10.20 -32.29
C PHE A 56 -7.89 -9.14 -31.50
N ARG A 57 -6.56 -9.27 -31.35
CA ARG A 57 -5.77 -8.29 -30.59
C ARG A 57 -5.91 -6.84 -31.07
N PRO A 58 -5.98 -6.55 -32.38
CA PRO A 58 -6.20 -5.18 -32.85
C PRO A 58 -7.54 -4.58 -32.40
N LEU A 59 -8.57 -5.41 -32.19
CA LEU A 59 -9.86 -4.97 -31.67
C LEU A 59 -9.72 -4.51 -30.22
N PHE A 60 -9.03 -5.29 -29.38
CA PHE A 60 -8.81 -4.94 -27.97
C PHE A 60 -7.93 -3.71 -27.78
N GLN A 61 -7.07 -3.39 -28.76
CA GLN A 61 -6.23 -2.18 -28.75
C GLN A 61 -6.97 -0.93 -29.26
N ARG A 62 -8.06 -1.11 -30.01
CA ARG A 62 -8.81 -0.02 -30.64
C ARG A 62 -9.86 0.61 -29.71
N PHE A 63 -10.37 -0.13 -28.72
CA PHE A 63 -11.62 0.24 -28.05
C PHE A 63 -11.53 1.02 -26.74
N VAL A 64 -10.37 1.28 -26.14
CA VAL A 64 -10.26 2.21 -24.99
C VAL A 64 -8.88 2.88 -24.96
N TYR A 65 -8.83 4.17 -24.60
CA TYR A 65 -7.60 4.89 -24.29
C TYR A 65 -6.77 4.12 -23.22
N GLY A 66 -5.70 3.45 -23.65
CA GLY A 66 -4.60 3.01 -22.79
C GLY A 66 -4.63 1.57 -22.27
N GLY A 67 -5.44 0.64 -22.79
CA GLY A 67 -5.35 -0.77 -22.39
C GLY A 67 -5.98 -1.76 -23.37
N GLU A 68 -5.43 -2.98 -23.44
CA GLU A 68 -5.93 -4.11 -24.26
C GLU A 68 -7.27 -4.65 -23.72
N LYS A 69 -8.34 -3.86 -23.80
CA LYS A 69 -9.67 -4.17 -23.25
C LYS A 69 -10.78 -3.82 -24.22
N ILE A 70 -11.84 -4.63 -24.22
CA ILE A 70 -13.07 -4.39 -24.99
C ILE A 70 -14.28 -4.45 -24.05
N ALA A 71 -15.28 -3.59 -24.26
CA ALA A 71 -16.53 -3.67 -23.50
C ALA A 71 -17.31 -4.94 -23.87
N CYS A 72 -17.96 -5.59 -22.91
CA CYS A 72 -18.73 -6.82 -23.15
C CYS A 72 -19.80 -6.64 -24.24
N HIS A 73 -20.47 -5.49 -24.27
CA HIS A 73 -21.42 -5.15 -25.32
C HIS A 73 -20.79 -5.07 -26.72
N ASP A 74 -19.58 -4.53 -26.83
CA ASP A 74 -18.88 -4.40 -28.12
C ASP A 74 -18.30 -5.75 -28.56
N LEU A 75 -17.76 -6.53 -27.62
CA LEU A 75 -17.35 -7.91 -27.88
C LEU A 75 -18.53 -8.76 -28.37
N ARG A 76 -19.72 -8.57 -27.80
CA ARG A 76 -20.94 -9.26 -28.26
C ARG A 76 -21.29 -8.90 -29.71
N ARG A 77 -21.06 -7.66 -30.13
CA ARG A 77 -21.26 -7.25 -31.54
C ARG A 77 -20.25 -7.95 -32.45
N VAL A 78 -18.98 -8.02 -32.04
CA VAL A 78 -17.93 -8.75 -32.76
C VAL A 78 -18.27 -10.24 -32.87
N LEU A 79 -18.75 -10.88 -31.80
CA LEU A 79 -19.10 -12.30 -31.79
C LEU A 79 -20.37 -12.63 -32.60
N ARG A 80 -21.19 -11.64 -32.95
CA ARG A 80 -22.34 -11.81 -33.88
C ARG A 80 -21.92 -11.73 -35.34
N ASP A 81 -20.77 -11.12 -35.63
CA ASP A 81 -20.25 -11.03 -36.99
C ASP A 81 -19.79 -12.41 -37.48
N PRO A 82 -20.32 -12.93 -38.60
CA PRO A 82 -19.89 -14.21 -39.16
C PRO A 82 -18.39 -14.29 -39.44
N GLU A 83 -17.73 -13.17 -39.76
CA GLU A 83 -16.31 -13.12 -40.08
C GLU A 83 -15.46 -13.50 -38.86
N TYR A 84 -15.80 -12.98 -37.67
CA TYR A 84 -15.08 -13.26 -36.43
C TYR A 84 -15.59 -14.53 -35.73
N ARG A 85 -16.89 -14.81 -35.81
CA ARG A 85 -17.50 -15.99 -35.20
C ARG A 85 -16.93 -17.29 -35.76
N ASN A 86 -16.65 -17.34 -37.06
CA ASN A 86 -16.14 -18.55 -37.72
C ASN A 86 -14.64 -18.80 -37.47
N LEU A 87 -13.92 -17.82 -36.92
CA LEU A 87 -12.50 -17.95 -36.54
C LEU A 87 -12.32 -18.61 -35.17
N LEU A 88 -13.39 -18.81 -34.41
CA LEU A 88 -13.36 -19.33 -33.05
C LEU A 88 -14.06 -20.69 -32.97
N PRO A 89 -13.63 -21.58 -32.04
CA PRO A 89 -14.38 -22.79 -31.71
C PRO A 89 -15.80 -22.45 -31.22
N MET A 90 -16.81 -23.12 -31.77
CA MET A 90 -18.23 -22.77 -31.53
C MET A 90 -18.65 -22.94 -30.06
N ASP A 91 -18.13 -23.95 -29.39
CA ASP A 91 -18.30 -24.17 -27.95
C ASP A 91 -17.81 -22.97 -27.13
N LYS A 92 -16.70 -22.37 -27.55
CA LYS A 92 -16.10 -21.19 -26.90
C LYS A 92 -16.81 -19.89 -27.21
N VAL A 93 -17.39 -19.78 -28.40
CA VAL A 93 -18.27 -18.65 -28.75
C VAL A 93 -19.50 -18.64 -27.84
N HIS A 94 -20.11 -19.80 -27.57
CA HIS A 94 -21.25 -19.89 -26.66
C HIS A 94 -20.87 -19.49 -25.23
N GLU A 95 -19.73 -19.98 -24.72
CA GLU A 95 -19.19 -19.60 -23.40
C GLU A 95 -18.97 -18.08 -23.30
N LEU A 96 -18.39 -17.46 -24.33
CA LEU A 96 -18.18 -16.00 -24.36
C LEU A 96 -19.49 -15.21 -24.43
N ILE A 97 -20.48 -15.69 -25.19
CA ILE A 97 -21.80 -15.03 -25.26
C ILE A 97 -22.45 -15.02 -23.88
N ASP A 98 -22.43 -16.15 -23.17
CA ASP A 98 -22.98 -16.25 -21.81
C ASP A 98 -22.25 -15.27 -20.86
N VAL A 99 -20.92 -15.25 -20.88
CA VAL A 99 -20.12 -14.31 -20.06
C VAL A 99 -20.48 -12.85 -20.36
N THR A 100 -20.67 -12.49 -21.63
CA THR A 100 -21.05 -11.13 -22.02
C THR A 100 -22.50 -10.78 -21.66
N ASP A 101 -23.40 -11.76 -21.59
CA ASP A 101 -24.81 -11.56 -21.25
C ASP A 101 -25.04 -11.40 -19.74
N PHE A 102 -24.27 -12.07 -18.89
CA PHE A 102 -24.30 -11.85 -17.44
C PHE A 102 -23.60 -10.56 -17.01
N ASN A 103 -22.67 -10.01 -17.81
CA ASN A 103 -21.80 -8.90 -17.42
C ASN A 103 -21.80 -7.73 -18.43
N ILE A 104 -22.98 -7.26 -18.83
CA ILE A 104 -23.17 -6.26 -19.92
C ILE A 104 -22.41 -4.93 -19.66
N GLY A 105 -22.22 -4.53 -18.40
CA GLY A 105 -21.51 -3.30 -18.01
C GLY A 105 -19.99 -3.45 -17.80
N ARG A 106 -19.43 -4.65 -18.00
CA ARG A 106 -18.01 -4.95 -17.76
C ARG A 106 -17.20 -4.83 -19.05
N SER A 107 -15.87 -4.75 -18.91
CA SER A 107 -14.92 -4.92 -20.02
C SER A 107 -14.08 -6.17 -19.80
N ILE A 108 -13.75 -6.86 -20.88
CA ILE A 108 -12.91 -8.07 -20.90
C ILE A 108 -11.54 -7.67 -21.45
N LYS A 109 -10.47 -8.14 -20.79
CA LYS A 109 -9.09 -7.95 -21.25
C LYS A 109 -8.72 -9.00 -22.31
N TYR A 110 -7.72 -8.71 -23.14
CA TYR A 110 -7.29 -9.64 -24.19
C TYR A 110 -6.80 -10.98 -23.63
N ASP A 111 -6.03 -10.97 -22.54
CA ASP A 111 -5.53 -12.17 -21.85
C ASP A 111 -6.68 -13.05 -21.32
N GLU A 112 -7.70 -12.43 -20.72
CA GLU A 112 -8.90 -13.12 -20.25
C GLU A 112 -9.68 -13.75 -21.40
N PHE A 113 -9.83 -13.03 -22.52
CA PHE A 113 -10.46 -13.55 -23.74
C PHE A 113 -9.70 -14.75 -24.31
N VAL A 114 -8.36 -14.66 -24.44
CA VAL A 114 -7.53 -15.78 -24.91
C VAL A 114 -7.66 -16.98 -23.98
N ARG A 115 -7.69 -16.77 -22.65
CA ARG A 115 -7.84 -17.85 -21.67
C ARG A 115 -9.18 -18.59 -21.80
N ILE A 116 -10.28 -17.88 -22.08
CA ILE A 116 -11.59 -18.49 -22.29
C ILE A 116 -11.57 -19.36 -23.56
N ILE A 117 -11.04 -18.82 -24.67
CA ILE A 117 -10.95 -19.53 -25.96
C ILE A 117 -10.04 -20.77 -25.88
N MET A 118 -8.85 -20.63 -25.28
CA MET A 118 -7.88 -21.72 -25.18
C MET A 118 -8.25 -22.77 -24.11
N GLY A 119 -9.15 -22.42 -23.19
CA GLY A 119 -9.56 -23.27 -22.08
C GLY A 119 -8.46 -23.49 -21.03
N ARG A 120 -8.84 -24.15 -19.93
CA ARG A 120 -7.94 -24.49 -18.80
C ARG A 120 -6.75 -25.41 -19.14
N ALA A 121 -6.65 -25.90 -20.38
CA ALA A 121 -5.59 -26.80 -20.81
C ALA A 121 -4.25 -26.10 -21.13
N SER A 122 -4.21 -24.76 -21.10
CA SER A 122 -2.97 -24.00 -21.31
C SER A 122 -2.13 -23.80 -20.05
N ASP A 123 -2.62 -24.16 -18.87
CA ASP A 123 -1.85 -24.03 -17.61
C ASP A 123 -0.64 -24.98 -17.60
N ASP A 124 -0.72 -26.15 -18.26
CA ASP A 124 0.37 -27.13 -18.30
C ASP A 124 1.48 -26.81 -19.33
N VAL A 125 1.20 -25.94 -20.32
CA VAL A 125 2.14 -25.63 -21.42
C VAL A 125 2.86 -24.29 -21.20
N TYR A 126 2.34 -23.42 -20.34
CA TYR A 126 2.99 -22.15 -19.97
C TYR A 126 4.03 -22.28 -18.84
N SER A 127 4.13 -23.44 -18.18
CA SER A 127 5.21 -23.73 -17.22
C SER A 127 6.59 -23.84 -17.90
N ASP A 128 6.64 -24.01 -19.22
CA ASP A 128 7.89 -24.24 -19.98
C ASP A 128 8.44 -22.99 -20.70
N LEU A 129 7.79 -21.82 -20.57
CA LEU A 129 8.28 -20.55 -21.11
C LEU A 129 8.23 -19.44 -20.05
N GLY A 130 9.08 -19.58 -19.03
CA GLY A 130 9.82 -18.43 -18.50
C GLY A 130 9.19 -17.57 -17.39
N SER A 131 8.13 -18.00 -16.71
CA SER A 131 7.81 -17.47 -15.38
C SER A 131 7.56 -18.64 -14.44
N SER A 132 8.47 -18.85 -13.48
CA SER A 132 8.42 -19.97 -12.54
C SER A 132 7.02 -20.04 -11.92
N GLU A 133 6.46 -21.25 -11.79
CA GLU A 133 5.20 -21.47 -11.08
C GLU A 133 5.26 -20.93 -9.62
N GLU A 134 6.48 -20.76 -9.09
CA GLU A 134 6.76 -20.06 -7.84
C GLU A 134 6.56 -18.55 -7.94
N ASP A 135 6.94 -17.90 -9.04
CA ASP A 135 6.75 -16.46 -9.27
C ASP A 135 5.26 -16.10 -9.36
N SER A 136 4.44 -16.95 -10.00
CA SER A 136 3.00 -16.71 -10.11
C SER A 136 2.30 -16.88 -8.76
N LYS A 137 2.65 -17.90 -7.98
CA LYS A 137 2.16 -18.12 -6.60
C LYS A 137 2.63 -17.01 -5.66
N GLN A 138 3.87 -16.55 -5.79
CA GLN A 138 4.43 -15.45 -5.00
C GLN A 138 3.75 -14.13 -5.33
N THR A 139 3.55 -13.81 -6.62
CA THR A 139 2.83 -12.61 -7.07
C THR A 139 1.39 -12.62 -6.56
N SER A 140 0.69 -13.76 -6.63
CA SER A 140 -0.67 -13.93 -6.08
C SER A 140 -0.72 -13.71 -4.56
N ARG A 141 0.25 -14.25 -3.81
CA ARG A 141 0.35 -14.04 -2.35
C ARG A 141 0.61 -12.58 -2.02
N LEU A 142 1.54 -11.93 -2.71
CA LEU A 142 1.88 -10.52 -2.51
C LEU A 142 0.72 -9.60 -2.84
N ALA A 143 -0.01 -9.86 -3.93
CA ALA A 143 -1.23 -9.15 -4.29
C ALA A 143 -2.30 -9.26 -3.19
N LYS A 144 -2.45 -10.45 -2.58
CA LYS A 144 -3.38 -10.68 -1.48
C LYS A 144 -2.95 -9.97 -0.19
N VAL A 145 -1.66 -9.94 0.13
CA VAL A 145 -1.15 -9.18 1.28
C VAL A 145 -1.35 -7.68 1.05
N TYR A 146 -1.03 -7.18 -0.15
CA TYR A 146 -1.23 -5.79 -0.52
C TYR A 146 -2.70 -5.36 -0.35
N SER A 147 -3.64 -6.14 -0.88
CA SER A 147 -5.06 -5.83 -0.80
C SER A 147 -5.57 -5.81 0.64
N VAL A 148 -5.11 -6.73 1.50
CA VAL A 148 -5.47 -6.77 2.92
C VAL A 148 -4.89 -5.58 3.69
N VAL A 149 -3.60 -5.29 3.52
CA VAL A 149 -2.89 -4.21 4.24
C VAL A 149 -3.43 -2.84 3.84
N CYS A 150 -3.68 -2.62 2.54
CA CYS A 150 -4.09 -1.33 2.03
C CYS A 150 -5.63 -1.16 1.97
N ARG A 151 -6.41 -2.20 2.32
CA ARG A 151 -7.89 -2.18 2.30
C ARG A 151 -8.49 -1.01 3.05
N ASN A 152 -7.81 -0.62 4.13
CA ASN A 152 -8.29 0.45 5.01
C ASN A 152 -7.86 1.85 4.58
N THR A 153 -7.07 1.97 3.51
CA THR A 153 -6.36 3.21 3.14
C THR A 153 -6.75 3.72 1.75
N ALA A 154 -7.00 2.82 0.80
CA ALA A 154 -7.29 3.18 -0.59
C ALA A 154 -8.59 2.55 -1.12
N GLN A 155 -9.07 3.08 -2.25
CA GLN A 155 -10.22 2.54 -2.97
C GLN A 155 -9.94 1.14 -3.53
N GLN A 156 -10.90 0.22 -3.39
CA GLN A 156 -10.78 -1.19 -3.84
C GLN A 156 -10.36 -1.34 -5.30
N ASN A 157 -10.96 -0.57 -6.23
CA ASN A 157 -10.59 -0.64 -7.65
C ASN A 157 -9.12 -0.27 -7.90
N LEU A 158 -8.59 0.71 -7.16
CA LEU A 158 -7.19 1.11 -7.26
C LEU A 158 -6.27 0.07 -6.61
N LEU A 159 -6.75 -0.60 -5.55
CA LEU A 159 -6.04 -1.70 -4.92
C LEU A 159 -5.95 -2.91 -5.83
N GLU A 160 -7.03 -3.28 -6.53
CA GLU A 160 -7.06 -4.38 -7.48
C GLU A 160 -6.13 -4.10 -8.68
N GLU A 161 -6.22 -2.90 -9.27
CA GLU A 161 -5.34 -2.49 -10.37
C GLU A 161 -3.86 -2.53 -9.97
N LYS A 162 -3.52 -2.04 -8.77
CA LYS A 162 -2.15 -2.06 -8.26
C LYS A 162 -1.70 -3.45 -7.83
N ALA A 163 -2.55 -4.22 -7.18
CA ALA A 163 -2.24 -5.58 -6.71
C ALA A 163 -1.91 -6.51 -7.88
N GLU A 164 -2.62 -6.38 -9.00
CA GLU A 164 -2.33 -7.13 -10.24
C GLU A 164 -0.94 -6.82 -10.81
N HIS A 165 -0.43 -5.60 -10.60
CA HIS A 165 0.89 -5.17 -11.06
C HIS A 165 1.96 -5.17 -9.95
N TYR A 166 1.62 -5.58 -8.73
CA TYR A 166 2.50 -5.46 -7.57
C TYR A 166 3.55 -6.57 -7.55
N ARG A 167 4.75 -6.25 -8.03
CA ARG A 167 5.93 -7.14 -8.01
C ARG A 167 6.90 -6.81 -6.86
N CYS A 168 6.40 -6.38 -5.70
CA CYS A 168 7.21 -5.81 -4.61
C CYS A 168 7.91 -4.49 -4.93
N LEU A 169 7.42 -3.68 -5.87
CA LEU A 169 7.98 -2.35 -6.16
C LEU A 169 6.90 -1.25 -6.19
N PRO A 170 7.02 -0.21 -5.33
CA PRO A 170 7.97 -0.09 -4.23
C PRO A 170 7.49 -0.87 -2.98
N PRO A 171 8.38 -1.57 -2.26
CA PRO A 171 8.11 -1.98 -0.89
C PRO A 171 8.07 -0.72 0.00
N PRO A 172 7.38 -0.74 1.15
CA PRO A 172 7.43 0.37 2.10
C PRO A 172 8.85 0.48 2.65
N PHE A 173 9.65 1.36 2.06
CA PHE A 173 11.05 1.54 2.41
C PHE A 173 11.19 2.62 3.47
N PHE A 174 10.53 3.76 3.29
CA PHE A 174 10.75 4.94 4.13
C PHE A 174 10.26 4.70 5.56
N VAL A 175 9.00 4.30 5.73
CA VAL A 175 8.40 4.08 7.06
C VAL A 175 9.17 2.98 7.80
N VAL A 176 9.43 1.86 7.12
CA VAL A 176 10.19 0.73 7.70
C VAL A 176 11.60 1.16 8.10
N LEU A 177 12.29 1.93 7.25
CA LEU A 177 13.62 2.45 7.57
C LEU A 177 13.60 3.32 8.82
N VAL A 178 12.70 4.31 8.89
CA VAL A 178 12.61 5.21 10.06
C VAL A 178 12.27 4.44 11.33
N THR A 179 11.34 3.48 11.24
CA THR A 179 10.96 2.60 12.35
C THR A 179 12.14 1.76 12.84
N LEU A 180 12.91 1.16 11.93
CA LEU A 180 14.08 0.35 12.29
C LEU A 180 15.18 1.21 12.93
N VAL A 181 15.45 2.40 12.38
CA VAL A 181 16.42 3.32 12.96
C VAL A 181 16.02 3.71 14.38
N GLN A 182 14.75 4.03 14.62
CA GLN A 182 14.24 4.36 15.96
C GLN A 182 14.38 3.19 16.95
N ILE A 183 14.06 1.97 16.52
CA ILE A 183 14.22 0.76 17.35
C ILE A 183 15.69 0.52 17.69
N VAL A 184 16.58 0.58 16.70
CA VAL A 184 18.03 0.38 16.89
C VAL A 184 18.60 1.42 17.84
N LEU A 185 18.29 2.70 17.64
CA LEU A 185 18.79 3.77 18.50
C LEU A 185 18.25 3.67 19.93
N TYR A 186 16.99 3.27 20.09
CA TYR A 186 16.42 3.06 21.42
C TYR A 186 17.16 1.97 22.20
N PHE A 187 17.35 0.79 21.59
CA PHE A 187 18.07 -0.29 22.27
C PHE A 187 19.56 -0.01 22.45
N TRP A 188 20.17 0.74 21.52
CA TRP A 188 21.56 1.18 21.66
C TRP A 188 21.73 2.10 22.88
N HIS A 189 20.89 3.12 23.03
CA HIS A 189 20.92 4.01 24.19
C HIS A 189 20.54 3.31 25.50
N ALA A 190 19.62 2.35 25.46
CA ALA A 190 19.27 1.55 26.63
C ALA A 190 20.43 0.64 27.08
N ALA A 191 21.25 0.14 26.15
CA ALA A 191 22.40 -0.70 26.46
C ALA A 191 23.62 0.10 26.96
N ASP A 192 23.78 1.35 26.50
CA ASP A 192 24.90 2.23 26.87
C ASP A 192 24.74 2.83 28.29
N ALA A 193 23.50 2.89 28.79
CA ALA A 193 23.21 3.36 30.13
C ALA A 193 23.50 2.27 31.18
N GLU A 194 24.58 2.45 31.95
CA GLU A 194 24.93 1.55 33.06
C GLU A 194 23.73 1.35 34.02
N GLY A 195 23.24 0.12 34.14
CA GLY A 195 22.13 -0.23 35.03
C GLY A 195 20.72 0.11 34.51
N ALA A 196 20.57 0.56 33.27
CA ALA A 196 19.24 0.82 32.69
C ALA A 196 18.46 -0.48 32.47
N SER A 197 17.33 -0.58 33.15
CA SER A 197 16.27 -1.50 32.74
C SER A 197 15.50 -0.86 31.59
N VAL A 198 15.04 -1.68 30.62
CA VAL A 198 14.09 -1.24 29.59
C VAL A 198 12.75 -0.97 30.28
N GLY A 199 12.63 0.20 30.91
CA GLY A 199 11.42 0.58 31.62
C GLY A 199 10.31 0.95 30.65
N ALA A 200 9.07 0.67 31.07
CA ALA A 200 7.89 1.03 30.30
C ALA A 200 7.79 2.55 30.07
N LEU A 201 8.16 3.34 31.09
CA LEU A 201 8.04 4.79 31.11
C LEU A 201 9.40 5.49 31.01
N ASP A 202 10.46 4.84 31.51
CA ASP A 202 11.83 5.37 31.58
C ASP A 202 12.80 4.39 30.92
N GLY A 203 13.52 4.85 29.90
CA GLY A 203 14.50 4.06 29.17
C GLY A 203 15.60 4.90 28.53
N PHE A 204 15.53 6.22 28.66
CA PHE A 204 16.58 7.13 28.25
C PHE A 204 17.19 7.80 29.49
N PRO A 205 18.51 7.66 29.75
CA PRO A 205 19.17 8.23 30.92
C PRO A 205 18.89 9.74 31.07
N SER A 206 18.37 10.17 32.22
CA SER A 206 18.12 11.58 32.54
C SER A 206 19.39 12.44 32.56
N ASN A 207 20.55 11.79 32.78
CA ASN A 207 21.90 12.32 32.66
C ASN A 207 22.39 12.51 31.21
N SER A 208 21.59 12.16 30.20
CA SER A 208 21.87 12.41 28.77
C SER A 208 21.28 13.74 28.28
N SER A 209 21.15 14.71 29.18
CA SER A 209 20.61 16.07 28.95
C SER A 209 21.31 16.85 27.83
N ASN A 210 22.46 16.37 27.34
CA ASN A 210 23.22 16.96 26.24
C ASN A 210 23.36 16.05 25.00
N ASN A 211 22.47 15.06 24.83
CA ASN A 211 22.47 14.21 23.64
C ASN A 211 22.35 15.04 22.36
N ALA A 212 23.21 14.79 21.37
CA ALA A 212 23.29 15.55 20.13
C ALA A 212 22.01 15.52 19.27
N LEU A 213 21.18 14.48 19.44
CA LEU A 213 19.96 14.29 18.65
C LEU A 213 18.73 14.94 19.30
N MET A 214 18.72 15.14 20.62
CA MET A 214 17.59 15.71 21.35
C MET A 214 17.34 17.18 20.98
N TYR A 215 16.08 17.60 20.97
CA TYR A 215 15.77 19.03 20.89
C TYR A 215 15.94 19.70 22.25
N LEU A 216 16.79 20.73 22.31
CA LEU A 216 17.09 21.51 23.50
C LEU A 216 16.89 22.99 23.19
N PRO A 217 16.08 23.74 23.97
CA PRO A 217 15.88 25.17 23.73
C PRO A 217 17.17 25.99 23.85
N THR A 218 18.07 25.61 24.76
CA THR A 218 19.40 26.22 24.94
C THR A 218 20.32 26.01 23.73
N ARG A 219 20.03 25.02 22.86
CA ARG A 219 20.78 24.73 21.63
C ARG A 219 19.91 24.84 20.38
N ARG A 220 18.85 25.64 20.40
CA ARG A 220 17.89 25.81 19.28
C ARG A 220 18.54 26.30 17.97
N ARG A 221 19.74 26.90 18.00
CA ARG A 221 20.45 27.28 16.76
C ARG A 221 20.98 26.08 15.97
N GLU A 222 21.06 24.92 16.61
CA GLU A 222 21.44 23.65 15.98
C GLU A 222 20.25 23.06 15.22
N ALA A 223 20.02 23.53 14.00
CA ALA A 223 18.81 23.26 13.22
C ALA A 223 18.48 21.77 13.04
N TRP A 224 19.48 20.87 13.02
CA TRP A 224 19.26 19.43 12.91
C TRP A 224 18.45 18.86 14.08
N ARG A 225 18.50 19.48 15.26
CA ARG A 225 17.76 19.06 16.46
C ARG A 225 16.25 19.13 16.28
N PHE A 226 15.76 19.99 15.40
CA PHE A 226 14.34 20.04 15.03
C PHE A 226 13.87 18.82 14.23
N LEU A 227 14.81 18.00 13.72
CA LEU A 227 14.53 16.76 13.00
C LEU A 227 14.96 15.52 13.80
N SER A 228 16.19 15.52 14.32
CA SER A 228 16.82 14.35 14.94
C SER A 228 16.14 13.90 16.23
N TYR A 229 15.41 14.79 16.93
CA TYR A 229 14.72 14.44 18.17
C TYR A 229 13.72 13.29 17.98
N SER A 230 13.18 13.16 16.77
CA SER A 230 12.22 12.11 16.40
C SER A 230 12.81 10.71 16.42
N LEU A 231 14.13 10.57 16.42
CA LEU A 231 14.82 9.29 16.40
C LEU A 231 14.95 8.67 17.80
N LEU A 232 14.86 9.50 18.84
CA LEU A 232 15.02 9.11 20.23
C LEU A 232 13.66 8.87 20.89
N HIS A 233 13.60 8.00 21.91
CA HIS A 233 12.39 7.72 22.69
C HIS A 233 12.73 7.61 24.17
N GLN A 234 11.88 8.19 25.01
CA GLN A 234 12.11 8.28 26.45
C GLN A 234 11.81 6.97 27.19
N GLY A 235 10.79 6.22 26.74
CA GLY A 235 10.44 4.93 27.32
C GLY A 235 9.93 3.94 26.26
N PHE A 236 9.84 2.66 26.64
CA PHE A 236 9.44 1.60 25.73
C PHE A 236 8.03 1.79 25.20
N LEU A 237 7.09 2.29 26.03
CA LEU A 237 5.73 2.55 25.59
C LEU A 237 5.65 3.63 24.50
N ASP A 238 6.48 4.68 24.58
CA ASP A 238 6.49 5.73 23.55
C ASP A 238 6.97 5.17 22.21
N LEU A 239 8.04 4.35 22.25
CA LEU A 239 8.53 3.64 21.06
C LEU A 239 7.47 2.70 20.53
N ALA A 240 6.84 1.88 21.38
CA ALA A 240 5.85 0.89 20.97
C ALA A 240 4.64 1.54 20.28
N PHE A 241 4.10 2.64 20.83
CA PHE A 241 3.00 3.37 20.18
C PHE A 241 3.44 4.02 18.86
N ASN A 242 4.65 4.57 18.81
CA ASN A 242 5.19 5.15 17.58
C ASN A 242 5.35 4.09 16.47
N VAL A 243 5.94 2.93 16.80
CA VAL A 243 6.06 1.77 15.90
C VAL A 243 4.67 1.28 15.47
N LEU A 244 3.72 1.17 16.41
CA LEU A 244 2.35 0.76 16.11
C LEU A 244 1.70 1.68 15.07
N ILE A 245 1.77 3.00 15.27
CA ILE A 245 1.20 3.98 14.33
C ILE A 245 1.91 3.91 12.96
N GLN A 246 3.24 3.85 12.95
CA GLN A 246 4.01 3.76 11.71
C GLN A 246 3.69 2.49 10.92
N VAL A 247 3.63 1.33 11.58
CA VAL A 247 3.34 0.05 10.90
C VAL A 247 1.87 -0.04 10.48
N VAL A 248 0.93 0.32 11.36
CA VAL A 248 -0.51 0.15 11.07
C VAL A 248 -1.05 1.23 10.13
N LEU A 249 -0.55 2.46 10.20
CA LEU A 249 -1.04 3.58 9.38
C LEU A 249 -0.03 4.00 8.30
N GLY A 250 1.25 4.10 8.65
CA GLY A 250 2.30 4.54 7.74
C GLY A 250 2.57 3.58 6.58
N VAL A 251 2.73 2.28 6.86
CA VAL A 251 3.00 1.28 5.80
C VAL A 251 1.89 1.23 4.75
N PRO A 252 0.58 1.15 5.11
CA PRO A 252 -0.48 1.23 4.11
C PRO A 252 -0.50 2.54 3.32
N LEU A 253 -0.21 3.68 3.97
CA LEU A 253 -0.10 4.97 3.29
C LEU A 253 1.04 4.95 2.27
N GLU A 254 2.20 4.41 2.62
CA GLU A 254 3.36 4.33 1.74
C GLU A 254 3.11 3.41 0.55
N MET A 255 2.51 2.24 0.78
CA MET A 255 2.13 1.29 -0.28
C MET A 255 1.06 1.85 -1.21
N THR A 256 0.23 2.78 -0.72
CA THR A 256 -0.82 3.43 -1.52
C THR A 256 -0.28 4.61 -2.31
N TYR A 257 0.47 5.51 -1.67
CA TYR A 257 0.83 6.84 -2.17
C TYR A 257 2.29 7.02 -2.58
N SER A 258 3.13 6.01 -2.38
CA SER A 258 4.59 6.00 -2.60
C SER A 258 5.41 6.62 -1.45
N TRP A 259 6.63 6.08 -1.29
CA TRP A 259 7.56 6.42 -0.21
C TRP A 259 7.86 7.92 -0.09
N TRP A 260 8.10 8.62 -1.20
CA TRP A 260 8.53 10.02 -1.17
C TRP A 260 7.44 10.97 -0.65
N ARG A 261 6.17 10.65 -0.92
CA ARG A 261 5.03 11.45 -0.44
C ARG A 261 4.88 11.32 1.07
N VAL A 262 4.98 10.09 1.55
CA VAL A 262 4.94 9.78 2.98
C VAL A 262 6.15 10.35 3.69
N ALA A 263 7.33 10.32 3.06
CA ALA A 263 8.54 10.96 3.58
C ALA A 263 8.36 12.46 3.80
N ILE A 264 7.82 13.18 2.81
CA ILE A 264 7.55 14.62 2.94
C ILE A 264 6.56 14.89 4.09
N VAL A 265 5.44 14.18 4.13
CA VAL A 265 4.43 14.35 5.19
C VAL A 265 5.00 14.05 6.58
N TYR A 266 5.75 12.96 6.71
CA TYR A 266 6.40 12.57 7.97
C TYR A 266 7.44 13.59 8.42
N THR A 267 8.37 13.97 7.54
CA THR A 267 9.46 14.91 7.86
C THR A 267 8.92 16.29 8.22
N ILE A 268 7.93 16.81 7.47
CA ILE A 268 7.30 18.08 7.83
C ILE A 268 6.51 17.96 9.13
N GLY A 269 5.88 16.81 9.38
CA GLY A 269 5.26 16.49 10.67
C GLY A 269 6.21 16.56 11.85
N VAL A 270 7.41 15.99 11.70
CA VAL A 270 8.49 16.09 12.69
C VAL A 270 8.90 17.54 12.92
N ILE A 271 9.12 18.31 11.85
CA ILE A 271 9.49 19.73 11.96
C ILE A 271 8.39 20.56 12.62
N MET A 272 7.12 20.38 12.22
CA MET A 272 5.99 21.06 12.85
C MET A 272 5.81 20.64 14.31
N GLY A 273 6.17 19.41 14.66
CA GLY A 273 6.15 18.93 16.04
C GLY A 273 7.16 19.66 16.93
N SER A 274 8.43 19.70 16.52
CA SER A 274 9.48 20.39 17.29
C SER A 274 9.30 21.89 17.33
N ILE A 275 8.95 22.52 16.21
CA ILE A 275 8.69 23.95 16.15
C ILE A 275 7.45 24.32 16.97
N GLY A 276 6.37 23.53 16.88
CA GLY A 276 5.17 23.73 17.69
C GLY A 276 5.49 23.65 19.18
N GLN A 277 6.28 22.67 19.60
CA GLN A 277 6.78 22.57 20.97
C GLN A 277 7.60 23.81 21.35
N SER A 278 8.55 24.22 20.52
CA SER A 278 9.40 25.38 20.77
C SER A 278 8.64 26.68 20.94
N VAL A 279 7.55 26.89 20.21
CA VAL A 279 6.73 28.10 20.32
C VAL A 279 5.81 28.04 21.54
N SER A 280 5.24 26.86 21.81
CA SER A 280 4.27 26.69 22.90
C SER A 280 4.87 26.57 24.29
N ASP A 281 6.09 26.02 24.38
CA ASP A 281 6.75 25.66 25.63
C ASP A 281 8.27 25.77 25.45
N TYR A 282 8.71 27.02 25.30
CA TYR A 282 10.08 27.41 24.92
C TYR A 282 11.17 27.04 25.94
N ASN A 283 10.82 26.52 27.12
CA ASN A 283 11.76 26.10 28.16
C ASN A 283 11.98 24.58 28.21
N VAL A 284 11.26 23.81 27.39
CA VAL A 284 11.22 22.35 27.52
C VAL A 284 11.80 21.68 26.29
N GLY A 285 12.79 20.81 26.51
CA GLY A 285 13.34 19.94 25.48
C GLY A 285 12.34 18.91 24.96
N LEU A 286 12.64 18.30 23.82
CA LEU A 286 11.74 17.35 23.16
C LEU A 286 12.50 16.11 22.70
N VAL A 287 11.85 14.97 22.90
CA VAL A 287 12.26 13.64 22.46
C VAL A 287 11.02 12.87 22.01
N GLY A 288 11.15 11.99 21.02
CA GLY A 288 10.07 11.11 20.57
C GLY A 288 9.67 11.32 19.11
N GLY A 289 9.45 10.22 18.40
CA GLY A 289 8.98 10.20 17.00
C GLY A 289 7.55 10.69 16.76
N ALA A 290 6.85 11.12 17.82
CA ALA A 290 5.42 11.38 17.81
C ALA A 290 4.96 12.43 16.78
N GLY A 291 5.77 13.46 16.49
CA GLY A 291 5.43 14.46 15.47
C GLY A 291 5.25 13.83 14.07
N GLY A 292 6.16 12.93 13.68
CA GLY A 292 6.04 12.20 12.43
C GLY A 292 4.91 11.16 12.45
N ALA A 293 4.77 10.40 13.54
CA ALA A 293 3.68 9.44 13.68
C ALA A 293 2.29 10.10 13.63
N TYR A 294 2.12 11.26 14.27
CA TYR A 294 0.85 11.99 14.24
C TYR A 294 0.58 12.63 12.87
N ALA A 295 1.62 12.97 12.10
CA ALA A 295 1.43 13.36 10.71
C ALA A 295 0.93 12.21 9.82
N LEU A 296 1.42 10.98 10.06
CA LEU A 296 0.87 9.79 9.40
C LEU A 296 -0.59 9.55 9.83
N LEU A 297 -0.90 9.72 11.12
CA LEU A 297 -2.25 9.58 11.65
C LEU A 297 -3.21 10.62 11.04
N GLY A 298 -2.83 11.89 11.00
CA GLY A 298 -3.60 12.97 10.36
C GLY A 298 -3.77 12.76 8.86
N GLY A 299 -2.69 12.34 8.17
CA GLY A 299 -2.74 11.98 6.76
C GLY A 299 -3.68 10.81 6.49
N HIS A 300 -3.69 9.79 7.34
CA HIS A 300 -4.60 8.65 7.25
C HIS A 300 -6.06 9.07 7.47
N VAL A 301 -6.34 9.95 8.44
CA VAL A 301 -7.68 10.53 8.65
C VAL A 301 -8.19 11.21 7.39
N ILE A 302 -7.35 12.02 6.73
CA ILE A 302 -7.72 12.66 5.46
C ILE A 302 -7.93 11.66 4.35
N ALA A 303 -7.05 10.67 4.19
CA ALA A 303 -7.19 9.64 3.16
C ALA A 303 -8.51 8.86 3.33
N VAL A 304 -8.85 8.47 4.57
CA VAL A 304 -10.13 7.82 4.89
C VAL A 304 -11.30 8.77 4.60
N PHE A 305 -11.22 10.03 5.00
CA PHE A 305 -12.29 11.01 4.77
C PHE A 305 -12.55 11.26 3.27
N GLN A 306 -11.49 11.37 2.47
CA GLN A 306 -11.57 11.56 1.02
C GLN A 306 -12.17 10.33 0.32
N ASN A 307 -11.75 9.13 0.74
CA ASN A 307 -12.17 7.87 0.14
C ASN A 307 -13.44 7.28 0.77
N ARG A 308 -14.05 7.93 1.77
CA ARG A 308 -15.13 7.37 2.61
C ARG A 308 -16.33 6.76 1.85
N LYS A 309 -16.67 7.31 0.68
CA LYS A 309 -17.80 6.85 -0.15
C LYS A 309 -17.50 5.54 -0.89
N MET A 310 -16.23 5.20 -1.02
CA MET A 310 -15.73 4.07 -1.80
C MET A 310 -15.03 3.04 -0.91
N LEU A 311 -14.96 3.31 0.40
CA LEU A 311 -14.49 2.36 1.40
C LEU A 311 -15.67 1.47 1.82
N ASN A 312 -15.42 0.16 1.93
CA ASN A 312 -16.40 -0.81 2.44
C ASN A 312 -17.64 -1.01 1.54
N THR A 313 -17.47 -0.93 0.22
CA THR A 313 -18.54 -1.07 -0.78
C THR A 313 -18.66 -2.48 -1.38
N ASP A 314 -17.83 -3.41 -0.95
CA ASP A 314 -17.83 -4.78 -1.46
C ASP A 314 -18.97 -5.60 -0.86
N GLU A 315 -19.98 -5.89 -1.69
CA GLU A 315 -21.17 -6.65 -1.33
C GLU A 315 -20.88 -8.14 -1.04
N THR A 316 -19.69 -8.63 -1.40
CA THR A 316 -19.28 -10.02 -1.12
C THR A 316 -18.76 -10.21 0.31
N GLU A 317 -18.58 -9.12 1.07
CA GLU A 317 -18.04 -9.18 2.43
C GLU A 317 -19.07 -9.67 3.46
N GLY A 318 -18.62 -10.56 4.36
CA GLY A 318 -19.44 -10.99 5.49
C GLY A 318 -19.77 -9.82 6.44
N ARG A 319 -20.98 -9.83 7.02
CA ARG A 319 -21.51 -8.77 7.90
C ARG A 319 -20.55 -8.31 9.02
N LYS A 320 -19.78 -9.23 9.61
CA LYS A 320 -18.77 -8.92 10.64
C LYS A 320 -17.61 -8.09 10.08
N MET A 321 -17.12 -8.45 8.89
CA MET A 321 -16.01 -7.77 8.24
C MET A 321 -16.42 -6.35 7.82
N HIS A 322 -17.61 -6.23 7.26
CA HIS A 322 -18.20 -4.95 6.89
C HIS A 322 -18.36 -4.01 8.10
N LEU A 323 -18.67 -4.53 9.30
CA LEU A 323 -18.76 -3.73 10.52
C LEU A 323 -17.36 -3.32 11.03
N LEU A 324 -16.42 -4.27 11.11
CA LEU A 324 -15.05 -4.01 11.58
C LEU A 324 -14.29 -3.02 10.68
N CYS A 325 -14.53 -3.07 9.37
CA CYS A 325 -13.93 -2.17 8.40
C CYS A 325 -14.78 -0.95 8.08
N SER A 326 -15.86 -0.72 8.83
CA SER A 326 -16.64 0.52 8.71
C SER A 326 -15.80 1.75 9.05
N VAL A 327 -16.09 2.86 8.36
CA VAL A 327 -15.40 4.13 8.56
C VAL A 327 -15.49 4.61 10.01
N LEU A 328 -16.63 4.37 10.68
CA LEU A 328 -16.84 4.75 12.08
C LEU A 328 -15.91 3.99 13.03
N VAL A 329 -15.82 2.66 12.91
CA VAL A 329 -14.95 1.84 13.77
C VAL A 329 -13.49 2.24 13.60
N ARG A 330 -13.05 2.56 12.37
CA ARG A 330 -11.69 3.06 12.11
C ARG A 330 -11.42 4.35 12.87
N PHE A 331 -12.32 5.33 12.79
CA PHE A 331 -12.17 6.58 13.54
C PHE A 331 -12.16 6.37 15.06
N ILE A 332 -12.97 5.43 15.58
CA ILE A 332 -12.95 5.07 17.00
C ILE A 332 -11.60 4.48 17.40
N VAL A 333 -11.06 3.53 16.62
CA VAL A 333 -9.75 2.91 16.91
C VAL A 333 -8.63 3.95 16.89
N ILE A 334 -8.61 4.81 15.86
CA ILE A 334 -7.63 5.91 15.76
C ILE A 334 -7.76 6.86 16.96
N PHE A 335 -8.99 7.23 17.33
CA PHE A 335 -9.24 8.08 18.49
C PHE A 335 -8.76 7.45 19.80
N VAL A 336 -9.01 6.16 20.01
CA VAL A 336 -8.57 5.45 21.22
C VAL A 336 -7.04 5.41 21.30
N ILE A 337 -6.34 5.08 20.21
CA ILE A 337 -4.87 5.08 20.18
C ILE A 337 -4.34 6.48 20.49
N MET A 338 -4.90 7.51 19.84
CA MET A 338 -4.52 8.91 20.04
C MET A 338 -4.76 9.35 21.49
N ALA A 339 -5.90 9.01 22.07
CA ALA A 339 -6.28 9.37 23.43
C ALA A 339 -5.36 8.70 24.46
N LEU A 340 -5.03 7.42 24.29
CA LEU A 340 -4.13 6.69 25.17
C LEU A 340 -2.72 7.31 25.17
N GLN A 341 -2.19 7.63 23.99
CA GLN A 341 -0.85 8.19 23.87
C GLN A 341 -0.77 9.64 24.39
N VAL A 342 -1.78 10.47 24.10
CA VAL A 342 -1.87 11.83 24.68
C VAL A 342 -2.04 11.76 26.20
N ALA A 343 -2.87 10.84 26.71
CA ALA A 343 -3.02 10.64 28.15
C ALA A 343 -1.71 10.21 28.81
N LEU A 344 -0.92 9.35 28.15
CA LEU A 344 0.41 8.97 28.62
C LEU A 344 1.38 10.17 28.65
N ALA A 345 1.37 11.01 27.60
CA ALA A 345 2.19 12.21 27.54
C ALA A 345 1.81 13.22 28.64
N VAL A 346 0.50 13.42 28.88
CA VAL A 346 -0.02 14.24 29.99
C VAL A 346 0.41 13.64 31.33
N TYR A 347 0.25 12.34 31.52
CA TYR A 347 0.62 11.67 32.77
C TYR A 347 2.10 11.87 33.10
N LYS A 348 2.99 11.59 32.15
CA LYS A 348 4.44 11.80 32.30
C LYS A 348 4.80 13.26 32.61
N ARG A 349 4.10 14.21 31.98
CA ARG A 349 4.40 15.64 32.15
C ARG A 349 4.03 16.21 33.52
N TRP A 350 2.93 15.74 34.11
CA TRP A 350 2.38 16.31 35.35
C TRP A 350 2.58 15.44 36.60
N PHE A 351 2.87 14.16 36.45
CA PHE A 351 2.93 13.22 37.59
C PHE A 351 4.27 12.51 37.74
N MET A 352 5.23 12.74 36.83
CA MET A 352 6.58 12.19 36.94
C MET A 352 7.60 13.32 36.96
N ASP A 353 7.99 13.72 38.18
CA ASP A 353 8.92 14.82 38.43
C ASP A 353 10.39 14.45 38.17
N ASP A 354 10.73 13.15 38.19
CA ASP A 354 12.10 12.63 38.04
C ASP A 354 12.60 12.54 36.59
N ILE A 355 11.72 12.78 35.61
CA ILE A 355 12.12 12.69 34.20
C ILE A 355 12.55 14.07 33.71
N GLY A 356 13.87 14.33 33.72
CA GLY A 356 14.48 15.60 33.30
C GLY A 356 14.17 16.03 31.85
N VAL A 357 13.53 15.17 31.06
CA VAL A 357 13.09 15.45 29.68
C VAL A 357 11.57 15.24 29.60
N LYS A 358 10.81 16.29 29.26
CA LYS A 358 9.34 16.20 29.17
C LYS A 358 8.90 15.97 27.73
N ILE A 359 7.94 15.06 27.53
CA ILE A 359 7.33 14.85 26.20
C ILE A 359 6.35 15.99 25.91
N GLY A 360 6.57 16.68 24.80
CA GLY A 360 5.74 17.78 24.35
C GLY A 360 4.39 17.35 23.80
N ILE A 361 3.29 17.78 24.41
CA ILE A 361 1.94 17.61 23.85
C ILE A 361 1.81 18.36 22.52
N ALA A 362 2.45 19.54 22.42
CA ALA A 362 2.43 20.34 21.20
C ALA A 362 3.09 19.62 20.02
N ALA A 363 4.02 18.70 20.26
CA ALA A 363 4.62 17.89 19.19
C ALA A 363 3.60 16.97 18.51
N HIS A 364 2.72 16.36 19.30
CA HIS A 364 1.62 15.52 18.81
C HIS A 364 0.63 16.35 17.98
N VAL A 365 0.26 17.52 18.51
CA VAL A 365 -0.68 18.45 17.85
C VAL A 365 -0.09 18.97 16.53
N GLY A 366 1.14 19.47 16.54
CA GLY A 366 1.82 20.00 15.36
C GLY A 366 1.97 18.97 14.24
N GLY A 367 2.36 17.74 14.60
CA GLY A 367 2.42 16.62 13.67
C GLY A 367 1.05 16.30 13.06
N PHE A 368 0.01 16.20 13.89
CA PHE A 368 -1.35 15.90 13.40
C PHE A 368 -1.86 16.96 12.44
N PHE A 369 -1.66 18.24 12.76
CA PHE A 369 -2.00 19.34 11.87
C PHE A 369 -1.24 19.27 10.54
N ALA A 370 0.06 18.95 10.56
CA ALA A 370 0.84 18.74 9.33
C ALA A 370 0.23 17.65 8.44
N GLY A 371 -0.19 16.54 9.04
CA GLY A 371 -0.86 15.45 8.33
C GLY A 371 -2.20 15.86 7.72
N LEU A 372 -3.02 16.62 8.47
CA LEU A 372 -4.31 17.12 7.99
C LEU A 372 -4.16 18.12 6.84
N THR A 373 -3.16 18.99 6.88
CA THR A 373 -2.93 20.02 5.86
C THR A 373 -2.24 19.46 4.62
N LEU A 374 -1.24 18.59 4.77
CA LEU A 374 -0.51 18.03 3.63
C LEU A 374 -1.22 16.82 2.99
N GLY A 375 -2.10 16.14 3.74
CA GLY A 375 -2.86 14.98 3.27
C GLY A 375 -3.59 15.23 1.94
N PRO A 376 -4.33 16.33 1.76
CA PRO A 376 -5.00 16.64 0.49
C PRO A 376 -4.08 16.81 -0.71
N ALA A 377 -2.88 17.33 -0.50
CA ALA A 377 -1.88 17.55 -1.55
C ALA A 377 -1.13 16.26 -1.92
N PHE A 378 -0.70 15.49 -0.91
CA PHE A 378 0.20 14.36 -1.11
C PHE A 378 -0.50 12.99 -1.05
N LEU A 379 -1.62 12.85 -0.35
CA LEU A 379 -2.27 11.57 -0.04
C LEU A 379 -3.69 11.46 -0.62
N LYS A 380 -3.94 12.06 -1.80
CA LYS A 380 -5.24 12.02 -2.47
C LYS A 380 -5.26 11.05 -3.66
N ASP A 381 -4.48 11.32 -4.69
CA ASP A 381 -4.37 10.47 -5.87
C ASP A 381 -2.89 10.07 -6.09
N PRO A 382 -2.56 8.77 -6.06
CA PRO A 382 -1.20 8.33 -6.30
C PRO A 382 -0.73 8.50 -7.76
N LYS A 383 -1.66 8.58 -8.74
CA LYS A 383 -1.35 8.75 -10.16
C LYS A 383 -1.00 10.20 -10.51
N LEU A 384 -1.53 11.16 -9.76
CA LEU A 384 -1.32 12.60 -10.00
C LEU A 384 -0.30 13.20 -9.05
N LEU A 385 0.61 14.00 -9.57
CA LEU A 385 1.56 14.76 -8.75
C LEU A 385 0.83 15.85 -7.94
N PRO A 386 1.32 16.24 -6.75
CA PRO A 386 0.66 17.21 -5.88
C PRO A 386 0.26 18.53 -6.57
N TRP A 387 1.10 19.01 -7.49
CA TRP A 387 0.85 20.23 -8.28
C TRP A 387 -0.13 20.03 -9.45
N GLN A 388 -0.49 18.79 -9.79
CA GLN A 388 -1.49 18.45 -10.81
C GLN A 388 -2.91 18.34 -10.23
N LEU A 389 -3.05 18.26 -8.91
CA LEU A 389 -4.35 18.21 -8.21
C LEU A 389 -5.08 19.58 -8.15
N GLY A 390 -4.55 20.60 -8.82
CA GLY A 390 -5.09 21.96 -8.89
C GLY A 390 -4.51 22.89 -7.82
N ALA A 391 -5.15 24.04 -7.64
CA ALA A 391 -4.67 25.12 -6.76
C ALA A 391 -4.60 24.73 -5.27
N SER A 392 -5.40 23.74 -4.82
CA SER A 392 -5.49 23.38 -3.40
C SER A 392 -4.21 22.75 -2.86
N GLY A 393 -3.59 21.81 -3.59
CA GLY A 393 -2.41 21.09 -3.10
C GLY A 393 -1.17 21.99 -2.96
N ILE A 394 -1.02 22.94 -3.87
CA ILE A 394 0.04 23.95 -3.83
C ILE A 394 -0.21 24.93 -2.68
N LEU A 395 -1.46 25.38 -2.50
CA LEU A 395 -1.84 26.29 -1.42
C LEU A 395 -1.58 25.67 -0.04
N ASP A 396 -1.97 24.41 0.15
CA ASP A 396 -1.77 23.68 1.41
C ASP A 396 -0.28 23.57 1.77
N PHE A 397 0.57 23.29 0.79
CA PHE A 397 2.02 23.24 0.96
C PHE A 397 2.60 24.62 1.33
N PHE A 398 2.20 25.69 0.64
CA PHE A 398 2.63 27.05 0.97
C PHE A 398 2.12 27.51 2.34
N LEU A 399 0.91 27.12 2.74
CA LEU A 399 0.39 27.42 4.07
C LEU A 399 1.27 26.80 5.15
N VAL A 400 1.65 25.53 4.99
CA VAL A 400 2.54 24.85 5.93
C VAL A 400 3.92 25.51 5.95
N LEU A 401 4.47 25.85 4.79
CA LEU A 401 5.76 26.55 4.72
C LEU A 401 5.69 27.95 5.38
N ALA A 402 4.58 28.66 5.23
CA ALA A 402 4.36 29.95 5.87
C ALA A 402 4.28 29.82 7.41
N VAL A 403 3.58 28.79 7.92
CA VAL A 403 3.50 28.50 9.36
C VAL A 403 4.89 28.15 9.91
N VAL A 404 5.63 27.27 9.22
CA VAL A 404 7.01 26.92 9.59
C VAL A 404 7.91 28.17 9.55
N GLY A 405 7.83 28.97 8.51
CA GLY A 405 8.61 30.21 8.37
C GLY A 405 8.32 31.23 9.47
N ALA A 406 7.05 31.46 9.78
CA ALA A 406 6.64 32.35 10.88
C ALA A 406 7.19 31.87 12.23
N ALA A 407 7.17 30.56 12.48
CA ALA A 407 7.66 29.99 13.72
C ALA A 407 9.20 29.93 13.79
N VAL A 408 9.89 29.81 12.65
CA VAL A 408 11.34 30.02 12.57
C VAL A 408 11.70 31.47 12.91
N ILE A 409 10.95 32.44 12.38
CA ILE A 409 11.14 33.86 12.74
C ILE A 409 10.92 34.05 14.24
N PHE A 410 9.88 33.44 14.82
CA PHE A 410 9.65 33.48 16.27
C PHE A 410 10.85 32.92 17.06
N ASN A 411 11.41 31.78 16.64
CA ASN A 411 12.58 31.18 17.28
C ASN A 411 13.84 32.06 17.25
N ILE A 412 13.94 32.97 16.28
CA ILE A 412 15.05 33.91 16.11
C ILE A 412 14.81 35.20 16.92
N VAL A 413 13.59 35.73 16.90
CA VAL A 413 13.26 37.08 17.39
C VAL A 413 12.77 37.09 18.83
N TYR A 414 12.22 35.98 19.34
CA TYR A 414 11.72 35.92 20.71
C TYR A 414 12.88 35.82 21.71
N ASP A 415 12.96 36.78 22.64
CA ASP A 415 14.04 36.87 23.63
C ASP A 415 13.78 36.08 24.92
N GLY A 416 12.62 35.41 25.04
CA GLY A 416 12.26 34.67 26.26
C GLY A 416 12.85 33.25 26.35
N PHE A 417 13.61 32.80 25.35
CA PHE A 417 14.28 31.51 25.42
C PHE A 417 15.36 31.49 26.51
N PRO A 418 15.64 30.32 27.12
CA PRO A 418 16.77 30.19 28.03
C PRO A 418 18.09 30.47 27.32
N ASP A 419 19.08 30.94 28.08
CA ASP A 419 20.41 31.29 27.57
C ASP A 419 21.07 30.12 26.85
N GLU A 420 21.87 30.44 25.83
CA GLU A 420 22.56 29.42 25.05
C GLU A 420 23.64 28.73 25.90
N ASP A 421 23.54 27.41 25.98
CA ASP A 421 24.48 26.57 26.72
C ASP A 421 25.10 25.52 25.78
N PHE A 422 26.41 25.68 25.56
CA PHE A 422 27.23 24.80 24.74
C PHE A 422 28.25 24.01 25.56
N THR A 423 28.17 24.03 26.90
CA THR A 423 29.04 23.21 27.73
C THR A 423 28.91 21.75 27.31
N SER A 424 30.05 21.06 27.23
CA SER A 424 30.08 19.67 26.77
C SER A 424 29.63 18.74 27.90
N LEU A 425 29.09 17.55 27.58
CA LEU A 425 28.73 16.56 28.60
C LEU A 425 29.95 16.19 29.49
N SER A 426 31.17 16.28 28.95
CA SER A 426 32.43 16.08 29.66
C SER A 426 32.76 17.15 30.70
N ASP A 427 32.17 18.35 30.59
CA ASP A 427 32.40 19.45 31.56
C ASP A 427 31.45 19.36 32.77
N PHE A 428 30.37 18.57 32.68
CA PHE A 428 29.44 18.31 33.78
C PHE A 428 29.79 17.08 34.63
N LEU A 429 30.67 16.21 34.12
CA LEU A 429 31.09 14.96 34.76
C LEU A 429 32.50 15.04 35.39
N ASN A 430 33.16 16.18 35.29
CA ASN A 430 34.38 16.55 36.03
C ASN A 430 34.03 17.60 37.08
#